data_AF-A0A934KPP7-F1
#
_entry.id   AF-A0A934KPP7-F1
#
_cell.length_a   1.000
_cell.length_b   1.000
_cell.length_c   1.000
_cell.angle_alpha   90.00
_cell.angle_beta   90.00
_cell.angle_gamma   90.00
#
_symmetry.space_group_name_H-M   'P 1'
#
loop_
_entity.id
_entity.type
_entity.pdbx_description
1 polymer ?
#
loop_
_entity_poly.entity_id
_entity_poly.type
_entity_poly.pdbx_seq_one_letter_code
_entity_poly.pdbx_strand_id
1 'polypeptide(L)'
;MYGLLRQLYAKFYGSLGASPEEVGLGYQQVLALSGVALLAFALIAGAVFLLRFPLRHVKVIKKRPRPWVAIGRASLSALFVVGGTWWLDVQAGDSATRAYHGHAVTSVNIAGLQVLGLRAEPATIQWYQKPPLGEDTISGRCLMYLGVADGVDVFFDPGPGKLRTIRLQASEIVVTTFRGVANQGPGEGTACLQGTPVGGNGPP
;
A
#
# COMPACT_ATOMS: atom_id res chain seq x y z
N MET A 1 -5.43 8.50 14.24
CA MET A 1 -5.12 7.39 13.31
C MET A 1 -5.01 7.84 11.85
N TYR A 2 -5.90 8.72 11.36
CA TYR A 2 -5.79 9.33 10.03
C TYR A 2 -4.38 9.90 9.73
N GLY A 3 -3.81 10.68 10.66
CA GLY A 3 -2.46 11.24 10.48
C GLY A 3 -1.36 10.19 10.30
N LEU A 4 -1.45 9.06 11.01
CA LEU A 4 -0.50 7.95 10.87
C LEU A 4 -0.62 7.30 9.48
N LEU A 5 -1.85 6.96 9.05
CA LEU A 5 -2.08 6.39 7.72
C LEU A 5 -1.58 7.33 6.62
N ARG A 6 -1.89 8.62 6.73
CA ARG A 6 -1.42 9.66 5.81
C ARG A 6 0.11 9.74 5.79
N GLN A 7 0.77 9.64 6.94
CA GLN A 7 2.23 9.60 7.03
C GLN A 7 2.81 8.35 6.35
N LEU A 8 2.20 7.18 6.53
CA LEU A 8 2.61 5.93 5.87
C LEU A 8 2.46 6.02 4.35
N TYR A 9 1.35 6.58 3.85
CA TYR A 9 1.17 6.82 2.42
C TYR A 9 2.17 7.84 1.89
N ALA A 10 2.38 8.96 2.59
CA ALA A 10 3.37 9.96 2.20
C ALA A 10 4.79 9.37 2.14
N LYS A 11 5.14 8.48 3.08
CA LYS A 11 6.43 7.76 3.05
C LYS A 11 6.54 6.83 1.84
N PHE A 12 5.51 6.03 1.57
CA PHE A 12 5.50 5.11 0.43
C PHE A 12 5.54 5.88 -0.90
N TYR A 13 4.57 6.76 -1.18
CA TYR A 13 4.50 7.46 -2.46
C TYR A 13 5.61 8.50 -2.61
N GLY A 14 6.02 9.16 -1.52
CA GLY A 14 7.12 10.12 -1.55
C GLY A 14 8.46 9.48 -1.92
N SER A 15 8.68 8.21 -1.54
CA SER A 15 9.86 7.46 -2.00
C SER A 15 9.86 7.18 -3.51
N LEU A 16 8.68 7.21 -4.13
CA LEU A 16 8.46 7.04 -5.58
C LEU A 16 8.28 8.39 -6.30
N GLY A 17 8.49 9.52 -5.61
CA GLY A 17 8.35 10.88 -6.15
C GLY A 17 6.92 11.35 -6.42
N ALA A 18 5.92 10.66 -5.86
CA ALA A 18 4.50 11.02 -5.96
C ALA A 18 3.95 11.45 -4.60
N SER A 19 2.95 12.34 -4.58
CA SER A 19 2.15 12.60 -3.39
C SER A 19 0.97 11.62 -3.31
N PRO A 20 0.43 11.32 -2.12
CA PRO A 20 -0.78 10.50 -2.00
C PRO A 20 -1.99 11.14 -2.70
N GLU A 21 -2.03 12.47 -2.81
CA GLU A 21 -3.09 13.18 -3.54
C GLU A 21 -3.01 12.92 -5.04
N GLU A 22 -1.81 12.90 -5.63
CA GLU A 22 -1.59 12.68 -7.07
C GLU A 22 -2.04 11.28 -7.52
N VAL A 23 -2.03 10.29 -6.63
CA VAL A 23 -2.40 8.90 -6.96
C VAL A 23 -3.89 8.61 -6.70
N GLY A 24 -4.68 9.63 -6.36
CA GLY A 24 -6.12 9.49 -6.12
C GLY A 24 -6.47 9.01 -4.73
N LEU A 25 -5.51 8.95 -3.79
CA LEU A 25 -5.79 8.72 -2.37
C LEU A 25 -6.25 10.03 -1.72
N GLY A 26 -7.38 10.53 -2.20
CA GLY A 26 -8.04 11.70 -1.65
C GLY A 26 -8.50 11.46 -0.21
N TYR A 27 -8.83 12.58 0.45
CA TYR A 27 -9.24 12.61 1.86
C TYR A 27 -10.34 11.60 2.20
N GLN A 28 -11.35 11.45 1.32
CA GLN A 28 -12.53 10.59 1.54
C GLN A 28 -12.17 9.10 1.64
N GLN A 29 -11.26 8.63 0.79
CA GLN A 29 -10.90 7.21 0.73
C GLN A 29 -10.01 6.81 1.90
N VAL A 30 -9.09 7.70 2.28
CA VAL A 30 -8.27 7.54 3.49
C VAL A 30 -9.15 7.56 4.75
N LEU A 31 -10.20 8.38 4.77
CA LEU A 31 -11.14 8.45 5.89
C LEU A 31 -11.95 7.16 6.04
N ALA A 32 -12.46 6.60 4.93
CA ALA A 32 -13.16 5.32 4.92
C ALA A 32 -12.28 4.17 5.46
N LEU A 33 -11.02 4.09 5.00
CA LEU A 33 -10.05 3.10 5.49
C LEU A 33 -9.74 3.29 6.98
N SER A 34 -9.62 4.54 7.44
CA SER A 34 -9.39 4.83 8.85
C SER A 34 -10.56 4.43 9.75
N GLY A 35 -11.79 4.51 9.25
CA GLY A 35 -13.00 4.07 9.97
C GLY A 35 -13.01 2.56 10.21
N VAL A 36 -12.69 1.77 9.18
CA VAL A 36 -12.58 0.30 9.30
C VAL A 36 -11.52 -0.08 10.31
N ALA A 37 -10.34 0.55 10.25
CA ALA A 37 -9.28 0.25 11.19
C ALA A 37 -9.65 0.67 12.63
N LEU A 38 -10.33 1.80 12.83
CA LEU A 38 -10.82 2.20 14.17
C LEU A 38 -11.82 1.18 14.71
N LEU A 39 -12.74 0.72 13.86
CA LEU A 39 -13.72 -0.31 14.23
C LEU A 39 -13.02 -1.63 14.56
N ALA A 40 -12.01 -2.03 13.78
CA ALA A 40 -11.21 -3.22 14.07
C ALA A 40 -10.47 -3.09 15.42
N PHE A 41 -9.81 -1.96 15.69
CA PHE A 41 -9.17 -1.71 16.99
C PHE A 41 -10.19 -1.71 18.15
N ALA A 42 -11.37 -1.11 17.95
CA ALA A 42 -12.44 -1.10 18.94
C ALA A 42 -12.98 -2.53 19.20
N LEU A 43 -13.14 -3.34 18.17
CA LEU A 43 -13.56 -4.74 18.28
C LEU A 43 -12.49 -5.58 18.98
N ILE A 44 -11.21 -5.40 18.66
CA ILE A 44 -10.11 -6.10 19.34
C ILE A 44 -10.07 -5.71 20.83
N ALA A 45 -10.13 -4.41 21.13
CA ALA A 45 -10.18 -3.91 22.50
C ALA A 45 -11.41 -4.44 23.25
N GLY A 46 -12.57 -4.45 22.59
CA GLY A 46 -13.83 -5.00 23.09
C GLY A 46 -13.76 -6.50 23.32
N ALA A 47 -13.19 -7.27 22.40
CA ALA A 47 -13.00 -8.71 22.53
C ALA A 47 -12.03 -9.04 23.69
N VAL A 48 -10.93 -8.30 23.83
CA VAL A 48 -10.00 -8.42 24.97
C VAL A 48 -10.69 -8.05 26.29
N PHE A 49 -11.64 -7.10 26.26
CA PHE A 49 -12.45 -6.75 27.42
C PHE A 49 -13.48 -7.84 27.76
N LEU A 50 -14.17 -8.38 26.75
CA LEU A 50 -15.21 -9.41 26.88
C LEU A 50 -14.63 -10.76 27.28
N LEU A 51 -13.49 -11.20 26.71
CA LEU A 51 -12.79 -12.43 27.13
C LEU A 51 -12.38 -12.40 28.61
N ARG A 52 -12.25 -11.21 29.20
CA ARG A 52 -11.94 -11.04 30.62
C ARG A 52 -13.17 -10.97 31.52
N PHE A 53 -14.36 -10.78 30.96
CA PHE A 53 -15.61 -10.74 31.70
C PHE A 53 -16.00 -12.11 32.32
N PRO A 54 -15.93 -13.25 31.61
CA PRO A 54 -16.26 -14.56 32.20
C PRO A 54 -15.24 -14.99 33.26
N LEU A 55 -13.96 -14.59 33.13
CA LEU A 55 -12.92 -14.81 34.15
C LEU A 55 -13.20 -14.09 35.47
N ARG A 56 -14.02 -13.03 35.46
CA ARG A 56 -14.49 -12.34 36.68
C ARG A 56 -15.72 -12.99 37.31
N HIS A 57 -16.52 -13.70 36.52
CA HIS A 57 -17.77 -14.30 36.98
C HIS A 57 -17.60 -15.69 37.61
N VAL A 58 -16.44 -16.34 37.41
CA VAL A 58 -16.02 -17.48 38.24
C VAL A 58 -15.61 -16.93 39.60
N LYS A 59 -16.61 -16.81 40.51
CA LYS A 59 -16.43 -16.38 41.89
C LYS A 59 -15.41 -17.29 42.59
N VAL A 60 -14.44 -16.68 43.29
CA VAL A 60 -13.95 -16.97 44.65
C VAL A 60 -12.50 -16.49 44.75
N ILE A 61 -12.32 -15.33 45.39
CA ILE A 61 -11.16 -14.79 46.14
C ILE A 61 -11.23 -13.27 46.02
N LYS A 62 -11.79 -12.62 47.05
CA LYS A 62 -11.71 -11.17 47.30
C LYS A 62 -10.24 -10.81 47.60
N LYS A 63 -9.39 -10.71 46.58
CA LYS A 63 -8.10 -10.02 46.71
C LYS A 63 -8.23 -8.65 46.06
N ARG A 64 -8.02 -7.60 46.87
CA ARG A 64 -7.94 -6.20 46.42
C ARG A 64 -7.02 -6.18 45.19
N PRO A 65 -7.48 -5.73 44.01
CA PRO A 65 -6.65 -5.75 42.81
C PRO A 65 -5.40 -4.92 43.12
N ARG A 66 -4.23 -5.58 43.12
CA ARG A 66 -2.96 -4.91 43.35
C ARG A 66 -2.79 -3.87 42.24
N PRO A 67 -2.49 -2.59 42.55
CA PRO A 67 -2.41 -1.51 41.56
C PRO A 67 -1.44 -1.83 40.41
N TRP A 68 -0.41 -2.62 40.68
CA TRP A 68 0.53 -3.16 39.69
C TRP A 68 -0.13 -3.92 38.53
N VAL A 69 -1.27 -4.58 38.75
CA VAL A 69 -2.01 -5.29 37.69
C VAL A 69 -2.68 -4.30 36.73
N ALA A 70 -3.14 -3.15 37.21
CA ALA A 70 -3.70 -2.11 36.35
C ALA A 70 -2.61 -1.45 35.49
N ILE A 71 -1.46 -1.14 36.10
CA ILE A 71 -0.30 -0.57 35.42
C ILE A 71 0.18 -1.52 34.30
N GLY A 72 0.41 -2.80 34.63
CA GLY A 72 0.87 -3.77 33.63
C GLY A 72 -0.08 -3.91 32.43
N ARG A 73 -1.39 -3.72 32.63
CA ARG A 73 -2.39 -3.78 31.55
C ARG A 73 -2.32 -2.55 30.64
N ALA A 74 -2.22 -1.36 31.22
CA ALA A 74 -2.06 -0.13 30.44
C ALA A 74 -0.75 -0.14 29.63
N SER A 75 0.33 -0.61 30.24
CA SER A 75 1.62 -0.76 29.56
C SER A 75 1.54 -1.74 28.39
N LEU A 76 0.89 -2.89 28.56
CA LEU A 76 0.76 -3.88 27.48
C LEU A 76 -0.06 -3.33 26.30
N SER A 77 -1.16 -2.61 26.55
CA SER A 77 -1.94 -1.98 25.47
C SER A 77 -1.13 -0.91 24.73
N ALA A 78 -0.36 -0.09 25.45
CA ALA A 78 0.50 0.92 24.83
C ALA A 78 1.59 0.28 23.98
N LEU A 79 2.25 -0.78 24.47
CA LEU A 79 3.25 -1.54 23.71
C LEU A 79 2.65 -2.17 22.45
N PHE A 80 1.42 -2.67 22.50
CA PHE A 80 0.76 -3.23 21.33
C PHE A 80 0.49 -2.17 20.26
N VAL A 81 0.03 -0.97 20.67
CA VAL A 81 -0.18 0.15 19.74
C VAL A 81 1.14 0.58 19.12
N VAL A 82 2.18 0.84 19.94
CA VAL A 82 3.50 1.27 19.45
C VAL A 82 4.11 0.21 18.52
N GLY A 83 4.11 -1.05 18.94
CA GLY A 83 4.61 -2.16 18.13
C GLY A 83 3.86 -2.32 16.81
N GLY A 84 2.53 -2.22 16.82
CA GLY A 84 1.71 -2.27 15.62
C GLY A 84 2.01 -1.12 14.66
N THR A 85 2.18 0.11 15.19
CA THR A 85 2.54 1.26 14.36
C THR A 85 3.95 1.14 13.76
N TRP A 86 4.92 0.67 14.54
CA TRP A 86 6.28 0.45 14.07
C TRP A 86 6.34 -0.64 12.99
N TRP A 87 5.60 -1.73 13.19
CA TRP A 87 5.52 -2.82 12.21
C TRP A 87 4.90 -2.36 10.88
N LEU A 88 3.86 -1.51 10.91
CA LEU A 88 3.27 -0.92 9.70
C LEU A 88 4.25 0.00 8.96
N ASP A 89 5.09 0.75 9.69
CA ASP A 89 6.09 1.63 9.10
C ASP A 89 7.23 0.88 8.39
N VAL A 90 7.64 -0.26 8.96
CA VAL A 90 8.58 -1.21 8.32
C VAL A 90 7.94 -1.80 7.06
N GLN A 91 6.70 -2.28 7.14
CA GLN A 91 5.97 -2.84 5.99
C GLN A 91 5.79 -1.83 4.84
N ALA A 92 5.52 -0.56 5.16
CA ALA A 92 5.43 0.50 4.15
C ALA A 92 6.80 0.74 3.47
N GLY A 93 7.89 0.71 4.23
CA GLY A 93 9.25 0.81 3.71
C GLY A 93 9.64 -0.35 2.79
N ASP A 94 9.43 -1.59 3.24
CA ASP A 94 9.72 -2.79 2.44
C ASP A 94 8.89 -2.83 1.16
N SER A 95 7.64 -2.38 1.24
CA SER A 95 6.76 -2.25 0.07
C SER A 95 7.27 -1.19 -0.90
N ALA A 96 7.72 -0.02 -0.41
CA ALA A 96 8.32 1.01 -1.25
C ALA A 96 9.57 0.49 -1.98
N THR A 97 10.47 -0.20 -1.27
CA THR A 97 11.66 -0.82 -1.88
C THR A 97 11.29 -1.85 -2.95
N ARG A 98 10.26 -2.67 -2.71
CA ARG A 98 9.77 -3.61 -3.73
C ARG A 98 9.23 -2.90 -4.98
N ALA A 99 8.41 -1.86 -4.81
CA ALA A 99 7.92 -1.06 -5.92
C ALA A 99 9.07 -0.38 -6.70
N TYR A 100 10.08 0.10 -5.98
CA TYR A 100 11.29 0.69 -6.56
C TYR A 100 12.03 -0.29 -7.47
N HIS A 101 12.09 -1.56 -7.10
CA HIS A 101 12.67 -2.63 -7.91
C HIS A 101 11.73 -3.19 -8.99
N GLY A 102 10.58 -2.54 -9.25
CA GLY A 102 9.63 -2.94 -10.28
C GLY A 102 8.76 -4.16 -9.91
N HIS A 103 8.66 -4.48 -8.62
CA HIS A 103 7.74 -5.52 -8.15
C HIS A 103 6.35 -4.96 -7.89
N ALA A 104 5.33 -5.73 -8.24
CA ALA A 104 3.95 -5.39 -7.93
C ALA A 104 3.76 -5.29 -6.41
N VAL A 105 3.19 -4.17 -5.97
CA VAL A 105 2.79 -3.94 -4.57
C VAL A 105 1.31 -3.67 -4.56
N THR A 106 0.61 -4.54 -3.85
CA THR A 106 -0.82 -4.39 -3.57
C THR A 106 -1.02 -4.14 -2.08
N SER A 107 -2.26 -3.84 -1.72
CA SER A 107 -2.73 -3.66 -0.35
C SER A 107 -2.11 -4.61 0.67
N VAL A 108 -1.73 -4.07 1.84
CA VAL A 108 -1.37 -4.87 3.00
C VAL A 108 -2.65 -5.34 3.68
N ASN A 109 -2.86 -6.66 3.67
CA ASN A 109 -4.04 -7.30 4.25
C ASN A 109 -3.68 -7.98 5.58
N ILE A 110 -4.50 -7.76 6.61
CA ILE A 110 -4.42 -8.47 7.89
C ILE A 110 -5.72 -9.24 8.05
N ALA A 111 -5.63 -10.57 8.11
CA ALA A 111 -6.80 -11.47 8.22
C ALA A 111 -7.89 -11.18 7.16
N GLY A 112 -7.47 -10.90 5.92
CA GLY A 112 -8.39 -10.58 4.80
C GLY A 112 -8.92 -9.15 4.78
N LEU A 113 -8.59 -8.33 5.78
CA LEU A 113 -8.95 -6.90 5.82
C LEU A 113 -7.80 -6.05 5.29
N GLN A 114 -8.10 -5.19 4.32
CA GLN A 114 -7.15 -4.21 3.78
C GLN A 114 -6.89 -3.11 4.82
N VAL A 115 -5.67 -3.09 5.37
CA VAL A 115 -5.26 -2.10 6.38
C VAL A 115 -4.54 -0.93 5.74
N LEU A 116 -3.74 -1.19 4.71
CA LEU A 116 -3.02 -0.17 3.97
C LEU A 116 -3.21 -0.39 2.47
N GLY A 117 -3.88 0.53 1.80
CA GLY A 117 -4.16 0.47 0.37
C GLY A 117 -3.01 1.00 -0.47
N LEU A 118 -1.85 0.34 -0.37
CA LEU A 118 -0.73 0.63 -1.27
C LEU A 118 -1.01 0.04 -2.65
N ARG A 119 -0.64 0.78 -3.69
CA ARG A 119 -0.75 0.33 -5.06
C ARG A 119 0.46 0.78 -5.87
N ALA A 120 1.15 -0.19 -6.45
CA ALA A 120 2.11 -0.04 -7.52
C ALA A 120 2.00 -1.29 -8.39
N GLU A 121 1.28 -1.21 -9.51
CA GLU A 121 1.05 -2.35 -10.41
C GLU A 121 1.90 -2.18 -11.68
N PRO A 122 2.61 -3.21 -12.15
CA PRO A 122 3.33 -3.13 -13.42
C PRO A 122 2.32 -2.89 -14.54
N ALA A 123 2.65 -1.97 -15.45
CA ALA A 123 1.78 -1.50 -16.50
C ALA A 123 2.57 -1.12 -17.75
N THR A 124 1.92 -1.25 -18.89
CA THR A 124 2.41 -0.72 -20.18
C THR A 124 1.45 0.34 -20.69
N ILE A 125 2.03 1.32 -21.40
CA ILE A 125 1.29 2.44 -21.96
C ILE A 125 1.26 2.33 -23.48
N GLN A 126 0.08 2.54 -24.04
CA GLN A 126 -0.13 2.74 -25.48
C GLN A 126 -0.79 4.11 -25.68
N TRP A 127 -0.32 4.90 -26.64
CA TRP A 127 -0.90 6.21 -26.93
C TRP A 127 -2.10 6.09 -27.86
N TYR A 128 -3.16 6.85 -27.62
CA TYR A 128 -4.30 6.93 -28.55
C TYR A 128 -3.93 7.65 -29.85
N GLN A 129 -3.03 8.63 -29.76
CA GLN A 129 -2.57 9.43 -30.89
C GLN A 129 -1.06 9.26 -31.09
N LYS A 130 -0.49 10.00 -32.05
CA LYS A 130 0.96 10.06 -32.24
C LYS A 130 1.62 10.51 -30.93
N PRO A 131 2.55 9.72 -30.34
CA PRO A 131 3.19 10.10 -29.09
C PRO A 131 3.90 11.45 -29.25
N PRO A 132 3.97 12.26 -28.18
CA PRO A 132 4.69 13.52 -28.22
C PRO A 132 6.15 13.26 -28.62
N LEU A 133 6.67 14.09 -29.55
CA LEU A 133 8.04 13.97 -30.03
C LEU A 133 9.02 14.35 -28.91
N GLY A 134 9.72 13.38 -28.35
CA GLY A 134 10.75 13.57 -27.32
C GLY A 134 11.48 12.26 -26.97
N GLU A 135 12.70 12.36 -26.45
CA GLU A 135 13.53 11.20 -26.04
C GLU A 135 12.87 10.32 -24.96
N ASP A 136 11.84 10.84 -24.28
CA ASP A 136 11.03 10.13 -23.30
C ASP A 136 9.77 9.49 -23.91
N THR A 137 9.87 8.93 -25.13
CA THR A 137 8.76 8.14 -25.68
C THR A 137 8.67 6.82 -24.91
N ILE A 138 7.93 6.82 -23.79
CA ILE A 138 7.83 5.74 -22.81
C ILE A 138 7.05 4.50 -23.32
N SER A 139 6.56 4.54 -24.56
CA SER A 139 5.80 3.46 -25.20
C SER A 139 6.53 2.12 -25.11
N GLY A 140 5.82 1.09 -24.62
CA GLY A 140 6.34 -0.28 -24.55
C GLY A 140 7.34 -0.55 -23.43
N ARG A 141 7.72 0.45 -22.62
CA ARG A 141 8.45 0.20 -21.36
C ARG A 141 7.50 -0.25 -20.26
N CYS A 142 7.96 -1.12 -19.38
CA CYS A 142 7.22 -1.47 -18.18
C CYS A 142 7.37 -0.37 -17.15
N LEU A 143 6.26 0.21 -16.73
CA LEU A 143 6.17 1.21 -15.68
C LEU A 143 5.38 0.66 -14.51
N MET A 144 5.50 1.29 -13.35
CA MET A 144 4.69 1.00 -12.18
C MET A 144 3.55 2.01 -12.10
N TYR A 145 2.32 1.59 -12.39
CA TYR A 145 1.12 2.39 -12.21
C TYR A 145 0.80 2.59 -10.74
N LEU A 146 0.77 3.85 -10.30
CA LEU A 146 0.57 4.23 -8.91
C LEU A 146 -0.89 4.60 -8.61
N GLY A 147 -1.59 5.19 -9.57
CA GLY A 147 -2.98 5.60 -9.45
C GLY A 147 -3.36 6.72 -10.42
N VAL A 148 -4.53 7.32 -10.20
CA VAL A 148 -5.08 8.40 -11.02
C VAL A 148 -5.73 9.45 -10.13
N ALA A 149 -5.43 10.72 -10.39
CA ALA A 149 -6.12 11.86 -9.77
C ALA A 149 -6.37 12.93 -10.82
N ASP A 150 -7.55 13.55 -10.78
CA ASP A 150 -7.91 14.68 -11.65
C ASP A 150 -7.66 14.43 -13.16
N GLY A 151 -7.86 13.19 -13.60
CA GLY A 151 -7.63 12.78 -15.00
C GLY A 151 -6.17 12.56 -15.38
N VAL A 152 -5.23 12.62 -14.42
CA VAL A 152 -3.81 12.37 -14.62
C VAL A 152 -3.45 11.00 -14.05
N ASP A 153 -3.01 10.10 -14.92
CA ASP A 153 -2.42 8.83 -14.52
C ASP A 153 -0.97 9.05 -14.07
N VAL A 154 -0.63 8.47 -12.92
CA VAL A 154 0.69 8.59 -12.30
C VAL A 154 1.42 7.26 -12.38
N PHE A 155 2.62 7.31 -12.94
CA PHE A 155 3.50 6.17 -13.13
C PHE A 155 4.85 6.42 -12.48
N PHE A 156 5.54 5.33 -12.20
CA PHE A 156 6.91 5.32 -11.73
C PHE A 156 7.76 4.45 -12.66
N ASP A 157 8.89 4.97 -13.15
CA ASP A 157 9.84 4.20 -13.95
C ASP A 157 10.91 3.57 -13.04
N PRO A 158 10.93 2.23 -12.86
CA PRO A 158 11.95 1.53 -12.06
C PRO A 158 13.30 1.37 -12.80
N GLY A 159 13.44 1.91 -14.01
CA GLY A 159 14.63 1.79 -14.85
C GLY A 159 15.90 2.44 -14.27
N PRO A 160 17.07 2.15 -14.87
CA PRO A 160 18.35 2.71 -14.43
C PRO A 160 18.37 4.22 -14.64
N GLY A 161 18.36 4.99 -13.56
CA GLY A 161 18.41 6.45 -13.61
C GLY A 161 17.82 7.12 -12.38
N LYS A 162 17.86 8.46 -12.35
CA LYS A 162 17.18 9.26 -11.32
C LYS A 162 15.70 8.86 -11.25
N LEU A 163 15.13 8.83 -10.04
CA LEU A 163 13.70 8.66 -9.79
C LEU A 163 12.85 9.48 -10.78
N ARG A 164 12.07 8.80 -11.64
CA ARG A 164 11.14 9.46 -12.57
C ARG A 164 9.72 9.07 -12.27
N THR A 165 8.99 9.98 -11.64
CA THR A 165 7.53 9.94 -11.61
C THR A 165 7.02 10.57 -12.88
N ILE A 166 6.26 9.81 -13.66
CA ILE A 166 5.72 10.23 -14.95
C ILE A 166 4.23 10.51 -14.73
N ARG A 167 3.77 11.65 -15.24
CA ARG A 167 2.37 12.12 -15.13
C ARG A 167 1.85 12.28 -16.55
N LEU A 168 0.79 11.54 -16.89
CA LEU A 168 0.21 11.54 -18.23
C LEU A 168 -1.28 11.78 -18.14
N GLN A 169 -1.84 12.48 -19.13
CA GLN A 169 -3.29 12.67 -19.21
C GLN A 169 -3.94 11.34 -19.58
N ALA A 170 -4.89 10.88 -18.77
CA ALA A 170 -5.58 9.60 -18.98
C ALA A 170 -6.37 9.57 -20.31
N SER A 171 -6.71 10.74 -20.87
CA SER A 171 -7.35 10.87 -22.18
C SER A 171 -6.42 10.63 -23.37
N GLU A 172 -5.10 10.61 -23.17
CA GLU A 172 -4.10 10.48 -24.23
C GLU A 172 -3.53 9.06 -24.35
N ILE A 173 -3.78 8.22 -23.34
CA ILE A 173 -3.18 6.90 -23.22
C ILE A 173 -4.18 5.80 -22.84
N VAL A 174 -3.86 4.59 -23.26
CA VAL A 174 -4.43 3.33 -22.76
C VAL A 174 -3.42 2.71 -21.81
N VAL A 175 -3.84 2.46 -20.58
CA VAL A 175 -3.04 1.77 -19.57
C VAL A 175 -3.46 0.31 -19.51
N THR A 176 -2.51 -0.60 -19.72
CA THR A 176 -2.72 -2.03 -19.48
C THR A 176 -1.93 -2.44 -18.25
N THR A 177 -2.61 -2.78 -17.15
CA THR A 177 -1.95 -3.27 -15.94
C THR A 177 -1.89 -4.80 -15.91
N PHE A 178 -0.77 -5.33 -15.43
CA PHE A 178 -0.58 -6.76 -15.23
C PHE A 178 -0.78 -7.06 -13.74
N ARG A 179 -1.97 -7.54 -13.37
CA ARG A 179 -2.17 -8.05 -12.02
C ARG A 179 -1.39 -9.34 -11.84
N GLY A 180 -0.34 -9.28 -11.03
CA GLY A 180 0.34 -10.48 -10.56
C GLY A 180 -0.68 -11.37 -9.86
N VAL A 181 -0.93 -12.55 -10.41
CA VAL A 181 -1.76 -13.56 -9.76
C VAL A 181 -1.00 -13.98 -8.50
N ALA A 182 -1.51 -13.64 -7.32
CA ALA A 182 -0.84 -13.80 -6.02
C ALA A 182 -0.48 -15.25 -5.61
N ASN A 183 -0.63 -16.21 -6.53
CA ASN A 183 -0.41 -17.65 -6.30
C ASN A 183 0.87 -18.21 -6.95
N GLN A 184 1.70 -17.40 -7.60
CA GLN A 184 3.01 -17.86 -8.07
C GLN A 184 4.05 -17.61 -6.96
N GLY A 185 4.78 -18.65 -6.60
CA GLY A 185 5.64 -18.71 -5.41
C GLY A 185 6.74 -17.63 -5.37
N PRO A 186 7.54 -17.59 -4.28
CA PRO A 186 8.50 -16.52 -3.98
C PRO A 186 9.70 -16.36 -4.95
N GLY A 187 9.66 -16.91 -6.16
CA GLY A 187 10.76 -16.95 -7.13
C GLY A 187 10.53 -16.22 -8.46
N GLU A 188 9.31 -15.85 -8.83
CA GLU A 188 9.01 -15.27 -10.16
C GLU A 188 8.18 -14.00 -10.01
N GLY A 189 8.77 -12.83 -10.26
CA GLY A 189 7.96 -11.62 -10.19
C GLY A 189 8.68 -10.28 -10.32
N THR A 190 9.81 -10.21 -11.02
CA THR A 190 10.26 -8.93 -11.56
C THR A 190 9.51 -8.69 -12.87
N ALA A 191 8.22 -8.36 -12.75
CA ALA A 191 7.31 -8.17 -13.88
C ALA A 191 7.87 -7.15 -14.90
N CYS A 192 8.58 -6.12 -14.42
CA CYS A 192 9.23 -5.16 -15.29
C CYS A 192 10.67 -5.52 -15.74
N LEU A 193 11.38 -6.43 -15.08
CA LEU A 193 12.75 -6.81 -15.49
C LEU A 193 12.78 -7.97 -16.48
N GLN A 194 11.74 -8.81 -16.53
CA GLN A 194 11.66 -9.92 -17.48
C GLN A 194 11.10 -9.51 -18.85
N GLY A 195 10.60 -8.28 -18.98
CA GLY A 195 10.16 -7.70 -20.26
C GLY A 195 11.33 -7.42 -21.19
N THR A 196 11.99 -8.45 -21.71
CA THR A 196 12.60 -8.32 -23.04
C THR A 196 11.45 -7.98 -23.99
N PRO A 197 11.53 -6.89 -24.76
CA PRO A 197 10.47 -6.56 -25.70
C PRO A 197 10.26 -7.77 -26.59
N VAL A 198 9.10 -8.43 -26.45
CA VAL A 198 8.70 -9.51 -27.35
C VAL A 198 8.67 -8.87 -28.72
N GLY A 199 9.67 -9.20 -29.55
CA GLY A 199 9.84 -8.65 -30.88
C GLY A 199 8.53 -8.79 -31.63
N GLY A 200 7.81 -7.69 -31.75
CA GLY A 200 6.61 -7.62 -32.54
C GLY A 200 7.00 -7.85 -33.99
N ASN A 201 6.74 -9.05 -34.49
CA ASN A 201 6.53 -9.26 -35.92
C ASN A 201 5.28 -8.46 -36.31
N GLY A 202 5.46 -7.16 -36.56
CA GLY A 202 4.46 -6.36 -37.25
C GLY A 202 4.28 -6.90 -38.67
N PRO A 203 3.05 -6.98 -39.19
CA PRO A 203 2.83 -7.31 -40.60
C PRO A 203 3.44 -6.23 -41.51
N PRO A 204 3.86 -6.61 -42.73
CA PRO A 204 4.53 -5.72 -43.70
C PRO A 204 3.66 -4.57 -44.20
#